data_AF-A0ABD2U5P9-F1
#
_entry.id   AF-A0ABD2U5P9-F1
#
_cell.length_a   1.000
_cell.length_b   1.000
_cell.length_c   1.000
_cell.angle_alpha   90.00
_cell.angle_beta   90.00
_cell.angle_gamma   90.00
#
_symmetry.space_group_name_H-M   'P 1'
#
loop_
_entity.id
_entity.type
_entity.pdbx_description
1 polymer ?
#
loop_
_entity_poly.entity_id
_entity_poly.type
_entity_poly.pdbx_seq_one_letter_code
_entity_poly.pdbx_strand_id
1 'polypeptide(L)'
;MKESTRVCNALALFQVMAKNPETRKELIEAKIPCYFYPFLKPSGDDKPLEYLRLTSLGVLGALAKFDDPYGPKVLNFFLETEVVPSCLECIDLCDELSRKVATLIVMKILMQEKGMSYCSATPERFYSIVQVLYRVVQKLTEKPCLLHLMYVIQCFLSLSEVFKFIGPSEAFIRQVPPQLFDNTFKDILRDDHETAWMLQVLHFNVYGPLFSPE
;
A
#
# COMPACT_ATOMS: atom_id res chain seq x y z
N MET A 1 2.59 19.49 20.51
CA MET A 1 1.18 19.45 20.04
C MET A 1 0.76 20.67 19.25
N LYS A 2 0.80 21.92 19.77
CA LYS A 2 0.33 23.13 19.03
C LYS A 2 0.89 23.28 17.60
N GLU A 3 2.20 23.15 17.42
CA GLU A 3 2.82 23.29 16.10
C GLU A 3 2.40 22.18 15.12
N SER A 4 2.38 20.92 15.57
CA SER A 4 1.90 19.79 14.75
C SER A 4 0.44 20.01 14.31
N THR A 5 -0.45 20.41 15.22
CA THR A 5 -1.84 20.71 14.88
C THR A 5 -1.96 21.82 13.83
N ARG A 6 -1.16 22.90 13.95
CA ARG A 6 -1.17 24.01 12.99
C ARG A 6 -0.74 23.55 11.60
N VAL A 7 0.33 22.75 11.50
CA VAL A 7 0.80 22.21 10.23
C VAL A 7 -0.19 21.21 9.66
N CYS A 8 -0.80 20.34 10.49
CA CYS A 8 -1.83 19.40 10.05
C CYS A 8 -3.07 20.11 9.48
N ASN A 9 -3.48 21.25 10.06
CA ASN A 9 -4.56 22.04 9.49
C ASN A 9 -4.21 22.57 8.09
N ALA A 10 -2.96 22.99 7.85
CA ALA A 10 -2.51 23.38 6.52
C ALA A 10 -2.47 22.18 5.55
N LEU A 11 -1.97 21.02 6.00
CA LEU A 11 -1.97 19.77 5.22
C LEU A 11 -3.39 19.31 4.86
N ALA A 12 -4.37 19.50 5.74
CA ALA A 12 -5.76 19.20 5.45
C ALA A 12 -6.31 20.04 4.29
N LEU A 13 -5.90 21.31 4.17
CA LEU A 13 -6.25 22.14 3.00
C LEU A 13 -5.60 21.59 1.71
N PHE A 14 -4.34 21.17 1.77
CA PHE A 14 -3.70 20.49 0.64
C PHE A 14 -4.39 19.17 0.29
N GLN A 15 -4.92 18.45 1.28
CA GLN A 15 -5.71 17.25 1.02
C GLN A 15 -7.02 17.55 0.28
N VAL A 16 -7.68 18.67 0.60
CA VAL A 16 -8.86 19.14 -0.14
C VAL A 16 -8.48 19.46 -1.58
N MET A 17 -7.40 20.20 -1.79
CA MET A 17 -6.88 20.52 -3.13
C MET A 17 -6.48 19.26 -3.91
N ALA A 18 -5.89 18.26 -3.25
CA ALA A 18 -5.53 16.98 -3.85
C ALA A 18 -6.75 16.17 -4.32
N LYS A 19 -7.91 16.34 -3.68
CA LYS A 19 -9.17 15.68 -4.06
C LYS A 19 -9.92 16.42 -5.17
N ASN A 20 -9.64 17.71 -5.37
CA ASN A 20 -10.29 18.51 -6.40
C ASN A 20 -9.57 18.34 -7.76
N PRO A 21 -10.25 17.84 -8.82
CA PRO A 21 -9.67 17.67 -10.15
C PRO A 21 -9.05 18.95 -10.75
N GLU A 22 -9.59 20.13 -10.40
CA GLU A 22 -9.15 21.43 -10.93
C GLU A 22 -7.87 21.96 -10.28
N THR A 23 -7.48 21.46 -9.10
CA THR A 23 -6.27 21.91 -8.38
C THR A 23 -5.23 20.83 -8.21
N ARG A 24 -5.65 19.55 -8.37
CA ARG A 24 -4.79 18.39 -8.17
C ARG A 24 -3.59 18.39 -9.12
N LYS A 25 -3.79 18.80 -10.37
CA LYS A 25 -2.75 18.86 -11.39
C LYS A 25 -1.67 19.86 -10.99
N GLU A 26 -2.09 21.04 -10.57
CA GLU A 26 -1.25 22.17 -10.20
C GLU A 26 -0.36 21.83 -9.01
N LEU A 27 -0.87 21.05 -8.04
CA LEU A 27 -0.05 20.53 -6.93
C LEU A 27 1.13 19.68 -7.41
N ILE A 28 0.90 18.82 -8.41
CA ILE A 28 1.93 17.94 -8.98
C ILE A 28 2.92 18.74 -9.81
N GLU A 29 2.43 19.65 -10.67
CA GLU A 29 3.28 20.50 -11.50
C GLU A 29 4.16 21.43 -10.65
N ALA A 30 3.63 21.93 -9.52
CA ALA A 30 4.40 22.72 -8.55
C ALA A 30 5.26 21.86 -7.59
N LYS A 31 5.24 20.53 -7.72
CA LYS A 31 5.99 19.57 -6.88
C LYS A 31 5.73 19.75 -5.38
N ILE A 32 4.53 20.22 -5.01
CA ILE A 32 4.14 20.44 -3.61
C ILE A 32 4.28 19.18 -2.74
N PRO A 33 3.95 17.96 -3.22
CA PRO A 33 4.07 16.77 -2.37
C PRO A 33 5.49 16.48 -1.88
N CYS A 34 6.53 16.91 -2.61
CA CYS A 34 7.93 16.73 -2.19
C CYS A 34 8.23 17.38 -0.83
N TYR A 35 7.53 18.46 -0.48
CA TYR A 35 7.68 19.12 0.81
C TYR A 35 7.11 18.31 1.98
N PHE A 36 6.31 17.28 1.70
CA PHE A 36 5.72 16.42 2.73
C PHE A 36 6.54 15.17 3.03
N TYR A 37 7.47 14.78 2.15
CA TYR A 37 8.28 13.56 2.34
C TYR A 37 9.13 13.55 3.61
N PRO A 38 9.72 14.69 4.07
CA PRO A 38 10.40 14.72 5.36
C PRO A 38 9.52 14.32 6.54
N PHE A 39 8.20 14.51 6.44
CA PHE A 39 7.24 14.15 7.49
C PHE A 39 6.85 12.67 7.48
N LEU A 40 7.26 11.90 6.46
CA LEU A 40 6.95 10.47 6.37
C LEU A 40 7.89 9.59 7.21
N LYS A 41 9.04 10.13 7.63
CA LYS A 41 10.06 9.37 8.35
C LYS A 41 9.49 8.74 9.64
N PRO A 42 9.92 7.52 9.99
CA PRO A 42 9.61 6.93 11.28
C PRO A 42 10.08 7.82 12.42
N SER A 43 9.27 7.93 13.47
CA SER A 43 9.47 8.88 14.58
C SER A 43 9.35 8.22 15.95
N GLY A 44 9.38 6.88 16.02
CA GLY A 44 9.02 6.13 17.21
C GLY A 44 7.63 6.53 17.72
N ASP A 45 7.51 6.65 19.04
CA ASP A 45 6.26 6.94 19.75
C ASP A 45 5.94 8.45 19.91
N ASP A 46 6.61 9.34 19.16
CA ASP A 46 6.33 10.77 19.18
C ASP A 46 4.95 11.07 18.55
N LYS A 47 3.92 11.21 19.39
CA LYS A 47 2.54 11.47 18.98
C LYS A 47 2.36 12.69 18.06
N PRO A 48 2.95 13.87 18.35
CA PRO A 48 2.95 14.98 17.39
C PRO A 48 3.46 14.62 16.00
N LEU A 49 4.53 13.82 15.90
CA LEU A 49 5.11 13.41 14.61
C LEU A 49 4.32 12.29 13.94
N GLU A 50 3.76 11.33 14.69
CA GLU A 50 2.81 10.34 14.18
C GLU A 50 1.60 11.03 13.51
N TYR A 51 1.02 12.04 14.18
CA TYR A 51 -0.14 12.77 13.65
C TYR A 51 0.21 13.57 12.39
N LEU A 52 1.39 14.19 12.37
CA LEU A 52 1.89 14.91 11.20
C LEU A 52 2.08 13.97 10.01
N ARG A 53 2.75 12.83 10.23
CA ARG A 53 2.95 11.77 9.23
C ARG A 53 1.64 11.25 8.66
N LEU A 54 0.69 10.90 9.54
CA LEU A 54 -0.62 10.41 9.11
C LEU A 54 -1.35 11.45 8.24
N THR A 55 -1.26 12.73 8.61
CA THR A 55 -1.89 13.80 7.84
C THR A 55 -1.20 13.98 6.48
N SER A 56 0.13 13.92 6.41
CA SER A 56 0.90 13.95 5.16
C SER A 56 0.57 12.76 4.25
N LEU A 57 0.50 11.54 4.80
CA LEU A 57 0.04 10.34 4.08
C LEU A 57 -1.40 10.51 3.60
N GLY A 58 -2.25 11.22 4.34
CA GLY A 58 -3.61 11.57 3.91
C GLY A 58 -3.64 12.41 2.62
N VAL A 59 -2.70 13.33 2.44
CA VAL A 59 -2.55 14.11 1.20
C VAL A 59 -2.09 13.20 0.06
N LEU A 60 -1.06 12.37 0.28
CA LEU A 60 -0.55 11.43 -0.73
C LEU A 60 -1.61 10.38 -1.13
N GLY A 61 -2.40 9.89 -0.18
CA GLY A 61 -3.50 8.96 -0.42
C GLY A 61 -4.64 9.58 -1.24
N ALA A 62 -4.89 10.88 -1.06
CA ALA A 62 -5.82 11.63 -1.91
C ALA A 62 -5.28 11.82 -3.33
N LEU A 63 -3.97 12.09 -3.46
CA LEU A 63 -3.27 12.16 -4.74
C LEU A 63 -3.12 10.79 -5.42
N ALA A 64 -3.19 9.67 -4.71
CA ALA A 64 -3.14 8.34 -5.28
C ALA A 64 -4.50 7.96 -5.93
N LYS A 65 -4.95 8.72 -6.92
CA LYS A 65 -6.16 8.45 -7.70
C LYS A 65 -5.79 8.34 -9.18
N PHE A 66 -5.43 7.14 -9.64
CA PHE A 66 -4.77 6.96 -10.94
C PHE A 66 -5.72 6.69 -12.11
N ASP A 67 -7.02 6.54 -11.81
CA ASP A 67 -8.12 6.21 -12.72
C ASP A 67 -8.69 7.43 -13.48
N ASP A 68 -8.26 8.65 -13.17
CA ASP A 68 -8.68 9.85 -13.90
C ASP A 68 -7.68 10.27 -15.01
N PRO A 69 -8.04 11.19 -15.92
CA PRO A 69 -7.18 11.57 -17.05
C PRO A 69 -5.80 12.12 -16.65
N TYR A 70 -5.65 12.62 -15.42
CA TYR A 70 -4.37 13.12 -14.89
C TYR A 70 -3.63 12.09 -14.03
N GLY A 71 -4.30 10.99 -13.66
CA GLY A 71 -3.78 9.87 -12.89
C GLY A 71 -2.41 9.36 -13.36
N PRO A 72 -2.18 9.13 -14.66
CA PRO A 72 -0.88 8.69 -15.16
C PRO A 72 0.26 9.67 -14.85
N LYS A 73 0.01 10.98 -14.87
CA LYS A 73 1.02 11.98 -14.48
C LYS A 73 1.33 11.92 -12.99
N VAL A 74 0.31 11.72 -12.15
CA VAL A 74 0.51 11.59 -10.71
C VAL A 74 1.26 10.31 -10.36
N LEU A 75 0.92 9.19 -11.03
CA LEU A 75 1.65 7.93 -10.91
C LEU A 75 3.12 8.13 -11.28
N ASN A 76 3.41 8.73 -12.45
CA ASN A 76 4.80 9.00 -12.88
C ASN A 76 5.56 9.81 -11.84
N PHE A 77 4.94 10.88 -11.33
CA PHE A 77 5.53 11.71 -10.29
C PHE A 77 5.82 10.90 -9.01
N PHE A 78 4.93 9.99 -8.58
CA PHE A 78 5.16 9.15 -7.40
C PHE A 78 6.34 8.18 -7.60
N LEU A 79 6.47 7.61 -8.80
CA LEU A 79 7.54 6.66 -9.14
C LEU A 79 8.91 7.35 -9.27
N GLU A 80 8.94 8.61 -9.67
CA GLU A 80 10.17 9.42 -9.83
C GLU A 80 10.64 10.12 -8.55
N THR A 81 9.80 10.20 -7.51
CA THR A 81 10.06 11.03 -6.33
C THR A 81 10.12 10.24 -5.01
N GLU A 82 10.53 8.97 -5.05
CA GLU A 82 10.76 8.14 -3.86
C GLU A 82 9.52 7.94 -2.95
N VAL A 83 8.31 8.08 -3.49
CA VAL A 83 7.07 7.83 -2.73
C VAL A 83 6.96 6.34 -2.36
N VAL A 84 7.32 5.44 -3.28
CA VAL A 84 7.23 3.98 -3.03
C VAL A 84 8.15 3.57 -1.86
N PRO A 85 9.46 3.87 -1.85
CA PRO A 85 10.32 3.56 -0.70
C PRO A 85 9.84 4.19 0.61
N SER A 86 9.42 5.46 0.57
CA SER A 86 8.90 6.16 1.76
C SER A 86 7.65 5.49 2.33
N CYS A 87 6.74 5.02 1.47
CA CYS A 87 5.56 4.28 1.89
C CYS A 87 5.93 2.90 2.44
N LEU A 88 6.88 2.18 1.84
CA LEU A 88 7.34 0.89 2.36
C LEU A 88 7.94 1.01 3.77
N GLU A 89 8.74 2.06 4.01
CA GLU A 89 9.27 2.37 5.34
C GLU A 89 8.13 2.65 6.34
N CYS A 90 7.12 3.43 5.94
CA CYS A 90 5.92 3.67 6.76
C CYS A 90 5.15 2.38 7.06
N ILE A 91 5.04 1.48 6.08
CA ILE A 91 4.32 0.22 6.26
C ILE A 91 5.04 -0.66 7.30
N ASP A 92 6.37 -0.68 7.24
CA ASP A 92 7.16 -1.55 8.10
C ASP A 92 7.34 -1.01 9.51
N LEU A 93 7.58 0.30 9.67
CA LEU A 93 8.08 0.88 10.92
C LEU A 93 7.08 1.76 11.68
N CYS A 94 6.01 2.24 11.05
CA CYS A 94 5.11 3.23 11.67
C CYS A 94 3.90 2.59 12.37
N ASP A 95 3.13 3.45 13.04
CA ASP A 95 1.87 3.16 13.71
C ASP A 95 0.80 2.58 12.75
N GLU A 96 -0.21 1.92 13.33
CA GLU A 96 -1.26 1.21 12.58
C GLU A 96 -1.97 2.06 11.53
N LEU A 97 -2.29 3.32 11.85
CA LEU A 97 -3.02 4.19 10.94
C LEU A 97 -2.12 4.63 9.79
N SER A 98 -0.90 5.08 10.07
CA SER A 98 0.09 5.44 9.04
C SER A 98 0.39 4.26 8.13
N ARG A 99 0.60 3.08 8.72
CA ARG A 99 0.84 1.82 8.00
C ARG A 99 -0.29 1.51 7.04
N LYS A 100 -1.54 1.55 7.50
CA LYS A 100 -2.73 1.28 6.68
C LYS A 100 -2.85 2.23 5.49
N VAL A 101 -2.64 3.53 5.71
CA VAL A 101 -2.70 4.53 4.62
C VAL A 101 -1.54 4.35 3.63
N ALA A 102 -0.33 4.06 4.11
CA ALA A 102 0.81 3.78 3.25
C ALA A 102 0.60 2.48 2.43
N THR A 103 0.03 1.42 3.03
CA THR A 103 -0.35 0.19 2.31
C THR A 103 -1.37 0.50 1.22
N LEU A 104 -2.38 1.34 1.48
CA LEU A 104 -3.34 1.78 0.46
C LEU A 104 -2.65 2.47 -0.73
N ILE A 105 -1.69 3.35 -0.48
CA ILE A 105 -0.95 4.05 -1.55
C ILE A 105 -0.17 3.04 -2.41
N VAL A 106 0.58 2.14 -1.77
CA VAL A 106 1.36 1.10 -2.47
C VAL A 106 0.43 0.16 -3.26
N MET A 107 -0.68 -0.27 -2.66
CA MET A 107 -1.69 -1.08 -3.34
C MET A 107 -2.18 -0.40 -4.62
N LYS A 108 -2.57 0.87 -4.54
CA LYS A 108 -3.04 1.61 -5.72
C LYS A 108 -1.97 1.75 -6.80
N ILE A 109 -0.70 1.90 -6.43
CA ILE A 109 0.43 1.92 -7.38
C ILE A 109 0.57 0.56 -8.06
N LEU A 110 0.55 -0.53 -7.30
CA LEU A 110 0.64 -1.90 -7.82
C LEU A 110 -0.52 -2.28 -8.75
N MET A 111 -1.71 -1.71 -8.53
CA MET A 111 -2.85 -1.89 -9.42
C MET A 111 -2.69 -1.19 -10.80
N GLN A 112 -1.67 -0.36 -10.98
CA GLN A 112 -1.37 0.26 -12.28
C GLN A 112 -0.27 -0.52 -12.99
N GLU A 113 -0.43 -0.77 -14.29
CA GLU A 113 0.56 -1.49 -15.10
C GLU A 113 1.98 -0.90 -14.97
N LYS A 114 2.12 0.42 -15.10
CA LYS A 114 3.40 1.11 -14.95
C LYS A 114 3.96 1.05 -13.53
N GLY A 115 3.09 1.09 -12.52
CA GLY A 115 3.48 0.95 -11.12
C GLY A 115 3.97 -0.47 -10.81
N MET A 116 3.30 -1.49 -11.33
CA MET A 116 3.73 -2.88 -11.25
C MET A 116 5.08 -3.07 -11.93
N SER A 117 5.23 -2.61 -13.17
CA SER A 117 6.50 -2.66 -13.91
C SER A 117 7.65 -1.99 -13.15
N TYR A 118 7.39 -0.85 -12.51
CA TYR A 118 8.37 -0.22 -11.62
C TYR A 118 8.70 -1.11 -10.42
N CYS A 119 7.69 -1.62 -9.70
CA CYS A 119 7.90 -2.43 -8.50
C CYS A 119 8.61 -3.76 -8.77
N SER A 120 8.39 -4.36 -9.94
CA SER A 120 9.03 -5.60 -10.38
C SER A 120 10.26 -5.39 -11.28
N ALA A 121 10.76 -4.15 -11.39
CA ALA A 121 11.88 -3.84 -12.28
C ALA A 121 13.18 -4.58 -11.90
N THR A 122 13.40 -4.81 -10.61
CA THR A 122 14.53 -5.62 -10.12
C THR A 122 14.06 -6.60 -9.03
N PRO A 123 14.74 -7.76 -8.88
CA PRO A 123 14.42 -8.70 -7.82
C PRO A 123 14.50 -8.08 -6.42
N GLU A 124 15.47 -7.21 -6.16
CA GLU A 124 15.67 -6.58 -4.85
C GLU A 124 14.48 -5.71 -4.46
N ARG A 125 14.01 -4.87 -5.40
CA ARG A 125 12.83 -4.04 -5.19
C ARG A 125 11.58 -4.88 -4.98
N PHE A 126 11.41 -5.91 -5.82
CA PHE A 126 10.28 -6.81 -5.75
C PHE A 126 10.21 -7.52 -4.38
N TYR A 127 11.29 -8.19 -3.98
CA TYR A 127 11.33 -8.93 -2.73
C TYR A 127 11.29 -8.03 -1.50
N SER A 128 11.81 -6.80 -1.57
CA SER A 128 11.63 -5.80 -0.50
C SER A 128 10.15 -5.54 -0.22
N ILE A 129 9.33 -5.36 -1.27
CA ILE A 129 7.89 -5.15 -1.13
C ILE A 129 7.22 -6.39 -0.51
N VAL A 130 7.52 -7.58 -1.03
CA VAL A 130 6.96 -8.84 -0.53
C VAL A 130 7.27 -9.06 0.94
N GLN A 131 8.51 -8.82 1.36
CA GLN A 131 8.94 -8.96 2.75
C GLN A 131 8.25 -7.98 3.70
N VAL A 132 8.05 -6.73 3.27
CA VAL A 132 7.29 -5.75 4.05
C VAL A 132 5.83 -6.20 4.21
N LEU A 133 5.18 -6.65 3.13
CA LEU A 133 3.80 -7.16 3.18
C LEU A 133 3.67 -8.41 4.06
N TYR A 134 4.66 -9.30 4.03
CA TYR A 134 4.70 -10.48 4.90
C TYR A 134 4.66 -10.07 6.38
N ARG A 135 5.51 -9.11 6.78
CA ARG A 135 5.52 -8.59 8.15
C ARG A 135 4.21 -7.90 8.54
N VAL A 136 3.52 -7.27 7.59
CA VAL A 136 2.19 -6.71 7.85
C VAL A 136 1.19 -7.81 8.22
N VAL A 137 1.19 -8.94 7.49
CA VAL A 137 0.29 -10.05 7.80
C VAL A 137 0.55 -10.59 9.21
N GLN A 138 1.81 -10.74 9.61
CA GLN A 138 2.16 -11.14 10.98
C GLN A 138 1.56 -10.20 12.03
N LYS A 139 1.64 -8.88 11.81
CA LYS A 139 1.06 -7.87 12.71
C LYS A 139 -0.47 -7.90 12.72
N LEU A 140 -1.10 -8.22 11.58
CA LEU A 140 -2.56 -8.35 11.49
C LEU A 140 -3.09 -9.59 12.21
N THR A 141 -2.29 -10.64 12.40
CA THR A 141 -2.64 -11.79 13.24
C THR A 141 -2.86 -11.37 14.69
N GLU A 142 -2.04 -10.46 15.22
CA GLU A 142 -2.16 -9.96 16.60
C GLU A 142 -3.32 -8.97 16.76
N LYS A 143 -3.48 -8.06 15.79
CA LYS A 143 -4.53 -7.05 15.78
C LYS A 143 -5.21 -6.98 14.40
N PRO A 144 -6.27 -7.77 14.17
CA PRO A 144 -6.95 -7.82 12.89
C PRO A 144 -7.59 -6.48 12.49
N CYS A 145 -7.42 -6.10 11.23
CA CYS A 145 -8.09 -4.95 10.62
C CYS A 145 -8.50 -5.30 9.17
N LEU A 146 -9.81 -5.48 8.94
CA LEU A 146 -10.35 -5.98 7.67
C LEU A 146 -9.86 -5.17 6.47
N LEU A 147 -10.01 -3.85 6.54
CA LEU A 147 -9.66 -2.97 5.44
C LEU A 147 -8.14 -2.98 5.15
N HIS A 148 -7.31 -3.15 6.18
CA HIS A 148 -5.86 -3.24 5.98
C HIS A 148 -5.47 -4.60 5.39
N LEU A 149 -6.10 -5.68 5.85
CA LEU A 149 -5.94 -7.02 5.28
C LEU A 149 -6.31 -7.05 3.79
N MET A 150 -7.44 -6.45 3.42
CA MET A 150 -7.86 -6.31 2.02
C MET A 150 -6.79 -5.64 1.16
N TYR A 151 -6.18 -4.54 1.63
CA TYR A 151 -5.10 -3.88 0.90
C TYR A 151 -3.88 -4.77 0.71
N VAL A 152 -3.51 -5.53 1.75
CA VAL A 152 -2.37 -6.47 1.68
C VAL A 152 -2.65 -7.62 0.71
N ILE A 153 -3.86 -8.21 0.76
CA ILE A 153 -4.27 -9.26 -0.18
C ILE A 153 -4.24 -8.74 -1.61
N GLN A 154 -4.77 -7.53 -1.86
CA GLN A 154 -4.72 -6.91 -3.18
C GLN A 154 -3.29 -6.70 -3.68
N CYS A 155 -2.37 -6.26 -2.81
CA CYS A 155 -0.95 -6.16 -3.16
C CYS A 155 -0.36 -7.51 -3.57
N PHE A 156 -0.58 -8.56 -2.78
CA PHE A 156 -0.12 -9.92 -3.13
C PHE A 156 -0.75 -10.43 -4.42
N LEU A 157 -2.03 -10.14 -4.65
CA LEU A 157 -2.73 -10.50 -5.88
C LEU A 157 -2.08 -9.84 -7.09
N SER A 158 -1.85 -8.52 -7.04
CA SER A 158 -1.17 -7.79 -8.12
C SER A 158 0.26 -8.30 -8.34
N LEU A 159 1.01 -8.59 -7.28
CA LEU A 159 2.37 -9.15 -7.38
C LEU A 159 2.37 -10.58 -7.96
N SER A 160 1.33 -11.38 -7.70
CA SER A 160 1.18 -12.73 -8.24
C SER A 160 0.98 -12.75 -9.76
N GLU A 161 0.46 -11.67 -10.35
CA GLU A 161 0.28 -11.56 -11.80
C GLU A 161 1.62 -11.48 -12.55
N VAL A 162 2.62 -10.81 -11.98
CA VAL A 162 3.98 -10.77 -12.53
C VAL A 162 4.57 -12.19 -12.61
N PHE A 163 4.28 -13.03 -11.62
CA PHE A 163 4.74 -14.41 -11.59
C PHE A 163 4.07 -15.34 -12.58
N LYS A 164 2.86 -15.02 -13.06
CA LYS A 164 2.24 -15.80 -14.15
C LYS A 164 3.12 -15.81 -15.40
N PHE A 165 3.91 -14.75 -15.62
CA PHE A 165 4.80 -14.63 -16.77
C PHE A 165 6.18 -15.28 -16.56
N ILE A 166 6.69 -15.30 -15.33
CA ILE A 166 8.04 -15.79 -14.99
C ILE A 166 8.00 -17.28 -14.56
N GLY A 167 6.82 -17.79 -14.20
CA GLY A 167 6.61 -19.10 -13.60
C GLY A 167 6.62 -19.06 -12.06
N PRO A 168 5.94 -20.00 -11.39
CA PRO A 168 5.94 -20.07 -9.92
C PRO A 168 7.34 -20.38 -9.42
N SER A 169 8.03 -19.38 -8.89
CA SER A 169 9.29 -19.56 -8.18
C SER A 169 9.00 -20.02 -6.76
N GLU A 170 9.61 -21.12 -6.31
CA GLU A 170 9.55 -21.56 -4.90
C GLU A 170 9.89 -20.42 -3.93
N ALA A 171 10.77 -19.49 -4.34
CA ALA A 171 11.16 -18.35 -3.53
C ALA A 171 10.00 -17.42 -3.21
N PHE A 172 9.05 -17.22 -4.12
CA PHE A 172 7.86 -16.40 -3.85
C PHE A 172 6.83 -17.16 -3.03
N ILE A 173 6.58 -18.44 -3.36
CA ILE A 173 5.62 -19.28 -2.63
C ILE A 173 5.96 -19.29 -1.14
N ARG A 174 7.25 -19.42 -0.79
CA ARG A 174 7.72 -19.38 0.61
C ARG A 174 7.56 -18.02 1.29
N GLN A 175 7.40 -16.95 0.52
CA GLN A 175 7.21 -15.59 1.04
C GLN A 175 5.74 -15.15 1.09
N VAL A 176 4.80 -15.97 0.61
CA VAL A 176 3.38 -15.73 0.87
C VAL A 176 3.06 -16.21 2.30
N PRO A 177 2.52 -15.36 3.17
CA PRO A 177 2.23 -15.73 4.56
C PRO A 177 1.19 -16.87 4.63
N PRO A 178 1.48 -17.99 5.31
CA PRO A 178 0.51 -19.08 5.46
C PRO A 178 -0.74 -18.66 6.24
N GLN A 179 -0.66 -17.62 7.07
CA GLN A 179 -1.78 -17.04 7.81
C GLN A 179 -2.93 -16.56 6.91
N LEU A 180 -2.61 -16.23 5.66
CA LEU A 180 -3.64 -15.90 4.69
C LEU A 180 -4.53 -17.12 4.35
N PHE A 181 -4.05 -18.34 4.52
CA PHE A 181 -4.75 -19.56 4.08
C PHE A 181 -5.05 -20.57 5.20
N ASP A 182 -4.53 -20.38 6.41
CA ASP A 182 -4.68 -21.31 7.55
C ASP A 182 -5.91 -21.07 8.44
N ASN A 183 -6.88 -20.28 7.96
CA ASN A 183 -8.06 -19.79 8.68
C ASN A 183 -7.81 -18.73 9.77
N THR A 184 -6.58 -18.21 9.94
CA THR A 184 -6.30 -17.11 10.88
C THR A 184 -7.27 -15.93 10.72
N PHE A 185 -7.62 -15.56 9.48
CA PHE A 185 -8.51 -14.44 9.19
C PHE A 185 -9.97 -14.84 8.89
N LYS A 186 -10.37 -16.09 9.16
CA LYS A 186 -11.71 -16.60 8.79
C LYS A 186 -12.84 -15.77 9.40
N ASP A 187 -12.71 -15.37 10.66
CA ASP A 187 -13.77 -14.63 11.35
C ASP A 187 -13.94 -13.20 10.83
N ILE A 188 -12.83 -12.51 10.52
CA ILE A 188 -12.89 -11.13 10.01
C ILE A 188 -13.36 -11.08 8.54
N LEU A 189 -13.16 -12.16 7.79
CA LEU A 189 -13.59 -12.28 6.39
C LEU A 189 -15.01 -12.84 6.22
N ARG A 190 -15.70 -13.21 7.30
CA ARG A 190 -16.98 -13.94 7.26
C ARG A 190 -18.03 -13.26 6.37
N ASP A 191 -18.15 -11.95 6.48
CA ASP A 191 -19.15 -11.14 5.78
C ASP A 191 -18.55 -10.31 4.62
N ASP A 192 -17.24 -10.44 4.37
CA ASP A 192 -16.53 -9.74 3.30
C ASP A 192 -16.22 -10.70 2.14
N HIS A 193 -17.24 -10.93 1.31
CA HIS A 193 -17.16 -11.86 0.19
C HIS A 193 -16.15 -11.41 -0.88
N GLU A 194 -15.92 -10.11 -1.04
CA GLU A 194 -14.96 -9.57 -2.01
C GLU A 194 -13.53 -9.93 -1.60
N THR A 195 -13.15 -9.65 -0.35
CA THR A 195 -11.82 -9.97 0.16
C THR A 195 -11.59 -11.48 0.23
N ALA A 196 -12.61 -12.25 0.61
CA ALA A 196 -12.55 -13.71 0.59
C ALA A 196 -12.33 -14.26 -0.84
N TRP A 197 -13.00 -13.67 -1.84
CA TRP A 197 -12.79 -14.03 -3.25
C TRP A 197 -11.37 -13.67 -3.71
N MET A 198 -10.87 -12.47 -3.40
CA MET A 198 -9.49 -12.08 -3.73
C MET A 198 -8.47 -13.06 -3.17
N LEU A 199 -8.70 -13.56 -1.96
CA LEU A 199 -7.85 -14.56 -1.32
C LEU A 199 -7.88 -15.91 -2.05
N GLN A 200 -9.05 -16.34 -2.54
CA GLN A 200 -9.17 -17.55 -3.37
C GLN A 200 -8.42 -17.41 -4.70
N VAL A 201 -8.52 -16.25 -5.36
CA VAL A 201 -7.76 -15.98 -6.59
C VAL A 201 -6.26 -15.96 -6.32
N LEU A 202 -5.84 -15.37 -5.21
CA LEU A 202 -4.44 -15.39 -4.79
C LEU A 202 -3.94 -16.82 -4.55
N HIS A 203 -4.72 -17.64 -3.84
CA HIS A 203 -4.39 -19.05 -3.64
C HIS A 203 -4.21 -19.77 -4.98
N PHE A 204 -5.15 -19.59 -5.91
CA PHE A 204 -5.07 -20.18 -7.25
C PHE A 204 -3.82 -19.73 -8.02
N ASN A 205 -3.47 -18.44 -7.94
CA ASN A 205 -2.29 -17.91 -8.61
C ASN A 205 -0.97 -18.44 -8.04
N VAL A 206 -0.92 -18.78 -6.75
CA VAL A 206 0.30 -19.21 -6.05
C VAL A 206 0.47 -20.73 -6.08
N TYR A 207 -0.59 -21.49 -5.81
CA TYR A 207 -0.55 -22.95 -5.64
C TYR A 207 -1.19 -23.72 -6.80
N GLY A 208 -1.84 -23.02 -7.74
CA GLY A 208 -2.63 -23.65 -8.80
C GLY A 208 -4.03 -24.05 -8.35
N PRO A 209 -4.78 -24.79 -9.19
CA PRO A 209 -6.06 -25.35 -8.80
C PRO A 209 -5.88 -26.21 -7.54
N LEU A 210 -6.78 -26.03 -6.57
CA LEU A 210 -6.98 -27.03 -5.53
C LEU A 210 -7.30 -28.33 -6.27
N PHE A 211 -6.37 -29.29 -6.27
CA PHE A 211 -6.77 -30.66 -6.51
C PHE A 211 -7.74 -31.00 -5.40
N SER A 212 -9.03 -31.04 -5.72
CA SER A 212 -9.99 -31.79 -4.92
C SER A 212 -9.45 -33.22 -4.84
N PRO A 213 -9.12 -33.74 -3.64
CA PRO A 213 -8.86 -35.15 -3.52
C PRO A 213 -10.21 -35.86 -3.51
N GLU A 214 -10.73 -36.19 -4.69
CA GLU A 214 -11.66 -37.32 -4.91
C GLU A 214 -11.39 -37.96 -6.27
#